data_AF-M2QRL9-F1
#
_entry.id   AF-M2QRL9-F1
#
_cell.length_a   1.000
_cell.length_b   1.000
_cell.length_c   1.000
_cell.angle_alpha   90.00
_cell.angle_beta   90.00
_cell.angle_gamma   90.00
#
_symmetry.space_group_name_H-M   'P 1'
#
loop_
_entity.id
_entity.type
_entity.pdbx_description
1 polymer ?
#
loop_
_entity_poly.entity_id
_entity_poly.type
_entity_poly.pdbx_seq_one_letter_code
_entity_poly.pdbx_strand_id
1 'polypeptide(L)'
;MKFRRAFTTLAVAAGLVTVFAPAAAAEPVASLDFTAEQGAHPVDGRSGHWTASPENEVRFWENGATLRVDAETDRGFDHIALDFTAPSGNLRAGTYDHVGGAHILAVSNGLACVDDYSTFTIDRIERGAEGLVALDATFEQRCGSPTSPALRGELHYRR
;
A
#
# COMPACT_ATOMS: atom_id res chain seq x y z
N MET A 1 65.86 -33.94 -50.90
CA MET A 1 65.81 -32.71 -50.07
C MET A 1 64.48 -32.71 -49.33
N LYS A 2 64.51 -32.58 -47.99
CA LYS A 2 63.37 -32.77 -47.07
C LYS A 2 62.57 -31.47 -46.95
N PHE A 3 61.28 -31.46 -47.32
CA PHE A 3 60.37 -30.36 -47.01
C PHE A 3 59.66 -30.63 -45.67
N ARG A 4 59.95 -29.80 -44.67
CA ARG A 4 59.29 -29.82 -43.35
C ARG A 4 57.94 -29.12 -43.44
N ARG A 5 56.87 -29.82 -43.02
CA ARG A 5 55.53 -29.27 -42.78
C ARG A 5 55.55 -28.44 -41.50
N ALA A 6 55.07 -27.20 -41.55
CA ALA A 6 54.75 -26.39 -40.37
C ALA A 6 53.23 -26.40 -40.18
N PHE A 7 52.77 -26.98 -39.07
CA PHE A 7 51.39 -26.90 -38.62
C PHE A 7 51.26 -25.69 -37.68
N THR A 8 50.47 -24.70 -38.08
CA THR A 8 50.12 -23.55 -37.24
C THR A 8 48.93 -23.94 -36.38
N THR A 9 49.14 -24.04 -35.07
CA THR A 9 48.09 -24.28 -34.07
C THR A 9 47.31 -23.01 -33.81
N LEU A 10 46.01 -23.01 -34.12
CA LEU A 10 45.06 -21.96 -33.76
C LEU A 10 44.57 -22.23 -32.33
N ALA A 11 44.94 -21.38 -31.37
CA ALA A 11 44.41 -21.46 -30.00
C ALA A 11 43.03 -20.77 -29.95
N VAL A 12 41.97 -21.56 -29.74
CA VAL A 12 40.62 -21.05 -29.49
C VAL A 12 40.52 -20.70 -28.01
N ALA A 13 40.54 -19.41 -27.68
CA ALA A 13 40.22 -18.94 -26.34
C ALA A 13 38.69 -18.85 -26.17
N ALA A 14 38.10 -19.84 -25.50
CA ALA A 14 36.70 -19.82 -25.10
C ALA A 14 36.52 -18.85 -23.92
N GLY A 15 36.07 -17.62 -24.19
CA GLY A 15 35.68 -16.66 -23.16
C GLY A 15 34.31 -17.03 -22.58
N LEU A 16 34.26 -17.32 -21.28
CA LEU A 16 33.02 -17.46 -20.52
C LEU A 16 32.37 -16.07 -20.37
N VAL A 17 31.30 -15.81 -21.11
CA VAL A 17 30.43 -14.65 -20.89
C VAL A 17 29.43 -15.03 -19.80
N THR A 18 29.67 -14.55 -18.58
CA THR A 18 28.67 -14.59 -17.50
C THR A 18 27.60 -13.54 -17.78
N VAL A 19 26.43 -14.00 -18.24
CA VAL A 19 25.24 -13.17 -18.35
C VAL A 19 24.70 -12.96 -16.93
N PHE A 20 24.90 -11.78 -16.34
CA PHE A 20 24.16 -11.36 -15.17
C PHE A 20 22.72 -11.07 -15.61
N ALA A 21 21.79 -11.96 -15.28
CA ALA A 21 20.37 -11.64 -15.37
C ALA A 21 20.07 -10.51 -14.37
N PRO A 22 19.42 -9.41 -14.78
CA PRO A 22 18.96 -8.42 -13.81
C PRO A 22 17.95 -9.10 -12.90
N ALA A 23 18.18 -9.05 -11.58
CA ALA A 23 17.13 -9.37 -10.63
C ALA A 23 16.01 -8.36 -10.88
N ALA A 24 14.84 -8.84 -11.30
CA ALA A 24 13.66 -8.00 -11.37
C ALA A 24 13.37 -7.50 -9.94
N ALA A 25 13.67 -6.23 -9.69
CA ALA A 25 13.20 -5.58 -8.48
C ALA A 25 11.67 -5.65 -8.52
N ALA A 26 11.05 -6.18 -7.47
CA ALA A 26 9.61 -6.08 -7.34
C ALA A 26 9.26 -4.58 -7.31
N GLU A 27 8.38 -4.14 -8.21
CA GLU A 27 7.97 -2.74 -8.23
C GLU A 27 7.30 -2.38 -6.90
N PRO A 28 7.61 -1.19 -6.35
CA PRO A 28 6.90 -0.69 -5.19
C PRO A 28 5.41 -0.63 -5.51
N VAL A 29 4.58 -1.02 -4.56
CA VAL A 29 3.12 -0.97 -4.67
C VAL A 29 2.62 -0.06 -3.58
N ALA A 30 1.71 0.84 -3.96
CA ALA A 30 0.92 1.63 -3.04
C ALA A 30 -0.47 1.72 -3.67
N SER A 31 -1.44 1.03 -3.09
CA SER A 31 -2.81 1.03 -3.59
C SER A 31 -3.84 1.05 -2.47
N LEU A 32 -4.97 1.68 -2.79
CA LEU A 32 -6.18 1.72 -2.00
C LEU A 32 -7.35 1.35 -2.92
N ASP A 33 -8.04 0.30 -2.52
CA ASP A 33 -9.31 -0.13 -3.07
C ASP A 33 -10.41 0.13 -2.06
N PHE A 34 -11.51 0.75 -2.47
CA PHE A 34 -12.65 0.90 -1.58
C PHE A 34 -13.99 0.92 -2.30
N THR A 35 -15.03 0.54 -1.57
CA THR A 35 -16.42 0.65 -1.97
C THR A 35 -17.25 1.15 -0.80
N ALA A 36 -18.19 2.04 -1.10
CA ALA A 36 -19.08 2.60 -0.11
C ALA A 36 -20.54 2.30 -0.45
N GLU A 37 -21.32 1.94 0.56
CA GLU A 37 -22.78 1.90 0.46
C GLU A 37 -23.32 3.33 0.29
N GLN A 38 -24.48 3.49 -0.34
CA GLN A 38 -25.14 4.80 -0.42
C GLN A 38 -25.39 5.33 1.01
N GLY A 39 -25.02 6.58 1.28
CA GLY A 39 -25.10 7.20 2.61
C GLY A 39 -23.87 6.98 3.49
N ALA A 40 -22.86 6.23 3.02
CA ALA A 40 -21.63 6.00 3.79
C ALA A 40 -20.75 7.26 3.82
N HIS A 41 -20.93 8.09 4.83
CA HIS A 41 -20.13 9.29 5.05
C HIS A 41 -18.64 8.93 5.30
N PRO A 42 -17.66 9.63 4.69
CA PRO A 42 -17.78 10.89 3.94
C PRO A 42 -17.93 10.77 2.43
N VAL A 43 -17.99 9.55 1.87
CA VAL A 43 -17.87 9.33 0.41
C VAL A 43 -19.18 9.00 -0.30
N ASP A 44 -20.27 8.78 0.45
CA ASP A 44 -21.67 8.65 -0.01
C ASP A 44 -21.88 7.79 -1.28
N GLY A 45 -21.60 6.48 -1.17
CA GLY A 45 -21.80 5.54 -2.29
C GLY A 45 -20.68 5.51 -3.33
N ARG A 46 -19.64 6.34 -3.18
CA ARG A 46 -18.47 6.35 -4.07
C ARG A 46 -17.58 5.12 -3.81
N SER A 47 -17.06 4.55 -4.90
CA SER A 47 -16.01 3.54 -4.91
C SER A 47 -14.77 4.07 -5.64
N GLY A 48 -13.61 3.50 -5.36
CA GLY A 48 -12.36 3.83 -6.04
C GLY A 48 -11.38 2.66 -6.04
N HIS A 49 -10.57 2.58 -7.10
CA HIS A 49 -9.39 1.73 -7.20
C HIS A 49 -8.22 2.63 -7.56
N TRP A 50 -7.37 2.91 -6.59
CA TRP A 50 -6.31 3.91 -6.71
C TRP A 50 -4.96 3.25 -6.48
N THR A 51 -4.10 3.33 -7.49
CA THR A 51 -2.72 2.84 -7.42
C THR A 51 -1.78 4.00 -7.72
N ALA A 52 -0.70 4.12 -6.96
CA ALA A 52 0.31 5.15 -7.18
C ALA A 52 0.87 5.07 -8.61
N SER A 53 0.88 6.21 -9.28
CA SER A 53 1.36 6.39 -10.64
C SER A 53 1.80 7.84 -10.84
N PRO A 54 2.38 8.23 -11.98
CA PRO A 54 2.70 9.63 -12.23
C PRO A 54 1.51 10.60 -12.14
N GLU A 55 0.29 10.10 -12.31
CA GLU A 55 -0.96 10.87 -12.24
C GLU A 55 -1.75 10.72 -10.93
N ASN A 56 -1.48 9.69 -10.12
CA ASN A 56 -2.16 9.42 -8.86
C ASN A 56 -1.17 9.30 -7.71
N GLU A 57 -1.42 10.02 -6.61
CA GLU A 57 -0.63 9.90 -5.40
C GLU A 57 -1.32 8.94 -4.44
N VAL A 58 -0.62 7.89 -4.00
CA VAL A 58 -1.08 7.03 -2.89
C VAL A 58 0.11 6.87 -1.95
N ARG A 59 -0.06 7.35 -0.71
CA ARG A 59 1.02 7.44 0.27
C ARG A 59 0.62 6.81 1.59
N PHE A 60 1.60 6.16 2.18
CA PHE A 60 1.50 5.51 3.47
C PHE A 60 2.61 6.02 4.37
N TRP A 61 2.28 6.45 5.58
CA TRP A 61 3.29 6.80 6.58
C TRP A 61 2.74 6.69 7.99
N GLU A 62 3.65 6.69 8.96
CA GLU A 62 3.29 6.76 10.37
C GLU A 62 3.58 8.15 10.92
N ASN A 63 2.63 8.71 11.67
CA ASN A 63 2.80 9.92 12.46
C ASN A 63 2.56 9.58 13.93
N GLY A 64 3.64 9.29 14.67
CA GLY A 64 3.55 8.73 16.01
C GLY A 64 2.90 7.34 15.98
N ALA A 65 1.76 7.18 16.67
CA ALA A 65 1.00 5.93 16.73
C ALA A 65 -0.06 5.80 15.63
N THR A 66 -0.26 6.84 14.81
CA THR A 66 -1.24 6.86 13.73
C THR A 66 -0.59 6.39 12.43
N LEU A 67 -1.20 5.41 11.77
CA LEU A 67 -0.89 5.06 10.38
C LEU A 67 -1.84 5.86 9.49
N ARG A 68 -1.28 6.66 8.58
CA ARG A 68 -2.04 7.42 7.60
C ARG A 68 -1.89 6.83 6.21
N VAL A 69 -3.02 6.65 5.55
CA VAL A 69 -3.12 6.47 4.11
C VAL A 69 -3.70 7.73 3.53
N ASP A 70 -3.00 8.35 2.59
CA ASP A 70 -3.47 9.54 1.89
C ASP A 70 -3.40 9.26 0.39
N ALA A 71 -4.53 9.44 -0.27
CA ALA A 71 -4.65 9.11 -1.67
C ALA A 71 -5.42 10.20 -2.43
N GLU A 72 -4.83 10.62 -3.54
CA GLU A 72 -5.28 11.71 -4.39
C GLU A 72 -5.29 11.27 -5.85
N THR A 73 -6.39 11.53 -6.53
CA THR A 73 -6.55 11.33 -7.97
C THR A 73 -7.12 12.59 -8.61
N ASP A 74 -7.22 12.58 -9.95
CA ASP A 74 -7.69 13.74 -10.73
C ASP A 74 -6.98 15.04 -10.32
N ARG A 75 -5.64 15.00 -10.24
CA ARG A 75 -4.81 16.16 -9.86
C ARG A 75 -5.19 16.77 -8.50
N GLY A 76 -5.63 15.93 -7.55
CA GLY A 76 -5.99 16.32 -6.19
C GLY A 76 -7.44 16.76 -6.02
N PHE A 77 -8.26 16.72 -7.07
CA PHE A 77 -9.69 17.03 -6.96
C PHE A 77 -10.52 15.90 -6.36
N ASP A 78 -10.01 14.67 -6.37
CA ASP A 78 -10.62 13.56 -5.63
C ASP A 78 -9.62 13.01 -4.62
N HIS A 79 -9.95 13.17 -3.35
CA HIS A 79 -9.09 12.87 -2.21
C HIS A 79 -9.80 11.96 -1.21
N ILE A 80 -9.03 11.02 -0.64
CA ILE A 80 -9.39 10.36 0.62
C ILE A 80 -8.15 10.23 1.50
N ALA A 81 -8.33 10.47 2.79
CA ALA A 81 -7.37 10.10 3.80
C ALA A 81 -8.02 9.19 4.84
N LEU A 82 -7.25 8.21 5.31
CA LEU A 82 -7.63 7.26 6.33
C LEU A 82 -6.55 7.26 7.42
N ASP A 83 -6.91 7.70 8.62
CA ASP A 83 -6.03 7.65 9.79
C ASP A 83 -6.44 6.48 10.68
N PHE A 84 -5.61 5.45 10.75
CA PHE A 84 -5.80 4.26 11.58
C PHE A 84 -5.09 4.42 12.92
N THR A 85 -5.80 4.10 14.00
CA THR A 85 -5.23 4.14 15.36
C THR A 85 -5.60 2.90 16.17
N ALA A 86 -4.63 2.43 16.96
CA ALA A 86 -4.84 1.41 17.97
C ALA A 86 -5.28 2.05 19.30
N PRO A 87 -5.89 1.29 20.22
CA PRO A 87 -6.24 1.77 21.56
C PRO A 87 -5.01 2.23 22.36
N SER A 88 -3.85 1.64 22.07
CA SER A 88 -2.58 2.06 22.64
C SER A 88 -1.40 1.68 21.75
N GLY A 89 -0.40 2.57 21.71
CA GLY A 89 0.86 2.33 20.99
C GLY A 89 0.68 2.20 19.48
N ASN A 90 1.74 1.74 18.81
CA ASN A 90 1.77 1.60 17.37
C ASN A 90 1.02 0.34 16.92
N LEU A 91 0.45 0.42 15.71
CA LEU A 91 -0.21 -0.70 15.05
C LEU A 91 0.73 -1.89 14.84
N ARG A 92 0.16 -3.08 14.99
CA ARG A 92 0.79 -4.39 14.74
C ARG A 92 -0.17 -5.23 13.91
N ALA A 93 0.33 -6.32 13.33
CA ALA A 93 -0.53 -7.30 12.69
C ALA A 93 -1.58 -7.83 13.69
N GLY A 94 -2.82 -7.96 13.23
CA GLY A 94 -3.97 -8.32 14.04
C GLY A 94 -5.25 -7.61 13.63
N THR A 95 -6.34 -7.95 14.31
CA THR A 95 -7.66 -7.33 14.12
C THR A 95 -7.94 -6.31 15.21
N TYR A 96 -8.54 -5.20 14.80
CA TYR A 96 -8.88 -4.06 15.61
C TYR A 96 -10.35 -3.72 15.42
N ASP A 97 -11.02 -3.37 16.50
CA ASP A 97 -12.42 -2.99 16.46
C ASP A 97 -12.71 -1.78 17.37
N HIS A 98 -13.79 -1.09 17.06
CA HIS A 98 -14.25 0.10 17.77
C HIS A 98 -14.49 -0.16 19.27
N VAL A 99 -15.03 -1.33 19.64
CA VAL A 99 -15.29 -1.67 21.05
C VAL A 99 -13.98 -1.80 21.83
N GLY A 100 -12.94 -2.30 21.17
CA GLY A 100 -11.57 -2.33 21.67
C GLY A 100 -10.92 -0.95 21.78
N GLY A 101 -11.51 0.10 21.21
CA GLY A 101 -10.99 1.47 21.20
C GLY A 101 -10.11 1.81 19.99
N ALA A 102 -10.23 1.04 18.90
CA ALA A 102 -9.55 1.35 17.65
C ALA A 102 -10.42 2.26 16.78
N HIS A 103 -9.79 3.15 16.03
CA HIS A 103 -10.49 4.14 15.22
C HIS A 103 -9.92 4.25 13.81
N ILE A 104 -10.82 4.53 12.87
CA ILE A 104 -10.49 5.06 11.55
C ILE A 104 -11.14 6.43 11.45
N LEU A 105 -10.32 7.45 11.16
CA LEU A 105 -10.82 8.75 10.71
C LEU A 105 -10.70 8.80 9.19
N ALA A 106 -11.81 8.52 8.49
CA ALA A 106 -11.92 8.78 7.07
C ALA A 106 -12.26 10.26 6.81
N VAL A 107 -11.46 10.91 5.96
CA VAL A 107 -11.67 12.27 5.47
C VAL A 107 -11.69 12.23 3.95
N SER A 108 -12.67 12.89 3.33
CA SER A 108 -12.74 13.02 1.88
C SER A 108 -13.39 14.35 1.54
N ASN A 109 -12.78 15.11 0.63
CA ASN A 109 -13.37 16.32 0.04
C ASN A 109 -13.95 17.33 1.07
N GLY A 110 -13.26 17.52 2.19
CA GLY A 110 -13.65 18.45 3.26
C GLY A 110 -14.67 17.89 4.28
N LEU A 111 -15.06 16.63 4.13
CA LEU A 111 -15.96 15.91 5.04
C LEU A 111 -15.18 14.86 5.83
N ALA A 112 -15.59 14.58 7.06
CA ALA A 112 -14.90 13.65 7.96
C ALA A 112 -15.89 12.82 8.77
N CYS A 113 -15.60 11.53 8.90
CA CYS A 113 -16.30 10.69 9.86
C CYS A 113 -15.61 10.74 11.23
N VAL A 114 -16.17 11.53 12.15
CA VAL A 114 -15.60 11.72 13.50
C VAL A 114 -16.22 10.81 14.57
N ASP A 115 -17.42 10.30 14.32
CA ASP A 115 -18.12 9.33 15.17
C ASP A 115 -18.09 7.98 14.46
N ASP A 116 -16.90 7.36 14.44
CA ASP A 116 -16.62 6.18 13.64
C ASP A 116 -16.96 4.89 14.39
N TYR A 117 -17.42 3.89 13.65
CA TYR A 117 -17.60 2.52 14.09
C TYR A 117 -16.78 1.64 13.15
N SER A 118 -15.50 1.52 13.48
CA SER A 118 -14.50 0.90 12.60
C SER A 118 -14.13 -0.51 13.02
N THR A 119 -13.85 -1.34 12.02
CA THR A 119 -13.14 -2.61 12.16
C THR A 119 -12.07 -2.66 11.09
N PHE A 120 -10.87 -3.10 11.43
CA PHE A 120 -9.84 -3.34 10.43
C PHE A 120 -8.92 -4.50 10.84
N THR A 121 -8.37 -5.16 9.84
CA THR A 121 -7.38 -6.22 10.01
C THR A 121 -6.12 -5.82 9.30
N ILE A 122 -5.00 -5.92 10.01
CA ILE A 122 -3.65 -5.75 9.46
C ILE A 122 -3.05 -7.14 9.35
N ASP A 123 -2.93 -7.65 8.13
CA ASP A 123 -2.31 -8.95 7.84
C ASP A 123 -0.79 -8.85 7.88
N ARG A 124 -0.26 -7.72 7.39
CA ARG A 124 1.18 -7.43 7.39
C ARG A 124 1.42 -5.97 7.72
N ILE A 125 2.41 -5.72 8.59
CA ILE A 125 2.96 -4.39 8.81
C ILE A 125 4.45 -4.52 9.15
N GLU A 126 5.29 -3.88 8.34
CA GLU A 126 6.75 -3.95 8.48
C GLU A 126 7.34 -2.55 8.49
N ARG A 127 8.38 -2.36 9.30
CA ARG A 127 9.09 -1.10 9.46
C ARG A 127 10.58 -1.32 9.21
N GLY A 128 11.17 -0.51 8.35
CA GLY A 128 12.59 -0.40 8.13
C GLY A 128 13.22 0.79 8.87
N ALA A 129 14.47 1.11 8.55
CA ALA A 129 15.19 2.22 9.17
C ALA A 129 14.55 3.60 8.91
N GLU A 130 13.84 3.74 7.78
CA GLU A 130 13.20 4.99 7.34
C GLU A 130 11.70 5.06 7.66
N GLY A 131 11.13 4.06 8.34
CA GLY A 131 9.70 3.99 8.64
C GLY A 131 9.00 2.78 8.01
N LEU A 132 7.71 2.91 7.73
CA LEU A 132 6.89 1.86 7.13
C LEU A 132 7.49 1.40 5.78
N VAL A 133 7.61 0.08 5.58
CA VAL A 133 8.09 -0.52 4.32
C VAL A 133 7.12 -1.53 3.72
N ALA A 134 6.17 -2.04 4.51
CA ALA A 134 5.07 -2.84 4.00
C ALA A 134 3.81 -2.71 4.86
N LEU A 135 2.65 -2.79 4.21
CA LEU A 135 1.33 -2.89 4.83
C LEU A 135 0.41 -3.72 3.93
N ASP A 136 -0.29 -4.68 4.50
CA ASP A 136 -1.49 -5.26 3.90
C ASP A 136 -2.59 -5.22 4.94
N ALA A 137 -3.72 -4.60 4.61
CA ALA A 137 -4.82 -4.42 5.54
C ALA A 137 -6.16 -4.34 4.83
N THR A 138 -7.23 -4.69 5.56
CA THR A 138 -8.62 -4.50 5.15
C THR A 138 -9.36 -3.70 6.21
N PHE A 139 -10.39 -2.96 5.81
CA PHE A 139 -11.17 -2.17 6.75
C PHE A 139 -12.66 -2.09 6.39
N GLU A 140 -13.47 -1.88 7.42
CA GLU A 140 -14.85 -1.41 7.35
C GLU A 140 -14.99 -0.24 8.33
N GLN A 141 -15.59 0.87 7.87
CA GLN A 141 -15.97 1.99 8.70
C GLN A 141 -17.45 2.29 8.48
N ARG A 142 -18.17 2.56 9.57
CA ARG A 142 -19.53 3.12 9.56
C ARG A 142 -19.54 4.42 10.34
N CYS A 143 -20.34 5.39 9.91
CA CYS A 143 -20.36 6.72 10.54
C CYS A 143 -21.66 6.98 11.32
N GLY A 144 -21.53 7.42 12.57
CA GLY A 144 -22.63 7.84 13.46
C GLY A 144 -23.44 6.71 14.10
N SER A 145 -23.35 5.47 13.59
CA SER A 145 -23.92 4.30 14.25
C SER A 145 -23.30 2.98 13.75
N PRO A 146 -23.35 1.89 14.54
CA PRO A 146 -22.90 0.55 14.12
C PRO A 146 -23.69 -0.03 12.94
N THR A 147 -24.86 0.53 12.63
CA THR A 147 -25.75 0.06 11.55
C THR A 147 -25.81 1.03 10.37
N SER A 148 -25.06 2.13 10.41
CA SER A 148 -24.98 3.10 9.32
C SER A 148 -24.35 2.47 8.08
N PRO A 149 -24.61 3.01 6.87
CA PRO A 149 -24.00 2.48 5.64
C PRO A 149 -22.48 2.40 5.74
N ALA A 150 -21.91 1.31 5.22
CA ALA A 150 -20.49 1.01 5.36
C ALA A 150 -19.63 1.53 4.19
N LEU A 151 -18.44 2.01 4.55
CA LEU A 151 -17.29 2.16 3.68
C LEU A 151 -16.35 0.98 3.95
N ARG A 152 -15.95 0.23 2.92
CA ARG A 152 -15.02 -0.89 3.02
C ARG A 152 -13.86 -0.73 2.06
N GLY A 153 -12.70 -1.27 2.42
CA GLY A 153 -11.58 -1.26 1.50
C GLY A 153 -10.42 -2.15 1.88
N GLU A 154 -9.44 -2.17 0.98
CA GLU A 154 -8.20 -2.94 1.04
C GLU A 154 -7.03 -2.01 0.75
N LEU A 155 -5.93 -2.24 1.45
CA LEU A 155 -4.71 -1.45 1.43
C LEU A 155 -3.55 -2.35 1.11
N HIS A 156 -2.76 -1.99 0.10
CA HIS A 156 -1.53 -2.69 -0.23
C HIS A 156 -0.37 -1.70 -0.37
N TYR A 157 0.66 -1.91 0.43
CA TYR A 157 1.88 -1.13 0.40
C TYR A 157 3.10 -2.02 0.48
N ARG A 158 4.07 -1.79 -0.41
CA ARG A 158 5.43 -2.33 -0.33
C ARG A 158 6.40 -1.34 -0.99
N ARG A 159 7.54 -1.11 -0.34
CA ARG A 159 8.60 -0.23 -0.84
C ARG A 159 9.79 -1.04 -1.37
#